data_AF-A0A318D3G6-F1
#
_entry.id   AF-A0A318D3G6-F1
#
_cell.length_a   1.000
_cell.length_b   1.000
_cell.length_c   1.000
_cell.angle_alpha   90.00
_cell.angle_beta   90.00
_cell.angle_gamma   90.00
#
_symmetry.space_group_name_H-M   'P 1'
#
loop_
_entity.id
_entity.type
_entity.pdbx_description
1 polymer ?
#
loop_
_entity_poly.entity_id
_entity_poly.type
_entity_poly.pdbx_seq_one_letter_code
_entity_poly.pdbx_strand_id
1 'polypeptide(L)'
;MGKGNIEKAGWGKLAITLIDKKREKGGAVRVSYKPGRHKQIAESAFMKKRGMGVSPTEIPDKEAWEIVNIIWDAPEDEVLSIGEVKQYPWEEYGEIMGLRPCDDCGEMVSVAYLQVVGDRHMCIPCSGYDE
;
A
#
# COMPACT_ATOMS: atom_id res chain seq x y z
N MET A 1 -1.84 5.81 0.47
CA MET A 1 -2.36 6.47 -0.75
C MET A 1 -3.38 7.53 -0.37
N GLY A 2 -3.48 8.62 -1.14
CA GLY A 2 -4.12 9.88 -0.77
C GLY A 2 -3.19 10.78 0.06
N LYS A 3 -2.97 10.41 1.32
CA LYS A 3 -2.11 11.16 2.26
C LYS A 3 -0.60 10.86 2.16
N GLY A 4 -0.14 10.14 1.13
CA GLY A 4 1.27 9.73 1.02
C GLY A 4 1.81 8.71 2.05
N ASN A 5 1.05 8.36 3.10
CA ASN A 5 1.53 7.54 4.22
C ASN A 5 1.65 6.01 3.97
N ILE A 6 1.54 5.55 2.72
CA ILE A 6 1.65 4.11 2.38
C ILE A 6 2.45 3.99 1.10
N GLU A 7 3.56 3.26 1.17
CA GLU A 7 4.45 2.93 0.06
C GLU A 7 4.43 1.41 -0.21
N LYS A 8 4.50 1.02 -1.49
CA LYS A 8 4.66 -0.37 -1.90
C LYS A 8 6.14 -0.67 -2.12
N ALA A 9 6.74 -1.47 -1.24
CA ALA A 9 8.14 -1.88 -1.37
C ALA A 9 8.43 -2.85 -2.54
N GLY A 10 7.41 -3.48 -3.15
CA GLY A 10 7.58 -4.35 -4.32
C GLY A 10 8.17 -5.74 -4.06
N TRP A 11 8.37 -6.15 -2.80
CA TRP A 11 9.06 -7.41 -2.47
C TRP A 11 8.22 -8.70 -2.58
N GLY A 12 6.93 -8.60 -2.95
CA GLY A 12 6.04 -9.77 -3.01
C GLY A 12 5.78 -10.46 -1.67
N LYS A 13 5.90 -9.75 -0.54
CA LYS A 13 5.72 -10.29 0.82
C LYS A 13 4.40 -9.82 1.43
N LEU A 14 3.67 -10.73 2.09
CA LEU A 14 2.48 -10.43 2.89
C LEU A 14 2.88 -9.85 4.25
N ALA A 15 3.34 -8.61 4.23
CA ALA A 15 3.96 -8.02 5.40
C ALA A 15 4.05 -6.50 5.27
N ILE A 16 3.94 -5.79 6.39
CA ILE A 16 4.10 -4.32 6.48
C ILE A 16 5.30 -3.93 7.35
N THR A 17 5.86 -2.74 7.11
CA THR A 17 6.76 -2.07 8.04
C THR A 17 6.02 -0.85 8.53
N LEU A 18 5.69 -0.80 9.81
CA LEU A 18 5.05 0.35 10.42
C LEU A 18 6.12 1.26 11.00
N ILE A 19 6.14 2.52 10.59
CA ILE A 19 7.13 3.53 10.99
C ILE A 19 6.44 4.54 11.92
N ASP A 20 7.00 4.72 13.12
CA ASP A 20 6.64 5.78 14.06
C ASP A 20 7.41 7.06 13.70
N LYS A 21 6.70 7.96 12.99
CA LYS A 21 7.21 9.27 12.56
C LYS A 21 7.55 10.23 13.70
N LYS A 22 7.02 10.03 14.92
CA LYS A 22 7.22 10.98 16.04
C LYS A 22 8.57 10.83 16.73
N ARG A 23 9.24 9.69 16.57
CA ARG A 23 10.57 9.46 17.16
C ARG A 23 11.63 10.05 16.23
N GLU A 24 12.56 10.85 16.77
CA GLU A 24 13.61 11.56 16.01
C GLU A 24 14.45 10.70 15.04
N LYS A 25 14.49 9.37 15.23
CA LYS A 25 15.21 8.42 14.35
C LYS A 25 14.32 7.33 13.75
N GLY A 26 13.00 7.55 13.69
CA GLY A 26 12.01 6.65 13.11
C GLY A 26 12.06 5.24 13.71
N GLY A 27 11.34 4.99 14.80
CA GLY A 27 11.20 3.61 15.28
C GLY A 27 10.29 2.84 14.32
N ALA A 28 10.71 1.69 13.80
CA ALA A 28 9.86 0.86 12.96
C ALA A 28 9.78 -0.58 13.45
N VAL A 29 8.62 -1.19 13.21
CA VAL A 29 8.37 -2.61 13.43
C VAL A 29 7.99 -3.28 12.12
N ARG A 30 8.61 -4.44 11.86
CA ARG A 30 8.24 -5.31 10.74
C ARG A 30 7.21 -6.32 11.23
N VAL A 31 6.08 -6.39 10.53
CA VAL A 31 5.02 -7.38 10.78
C VAL A 31 4.81 -8.21 9.52
N SER A 32 4.83 -9.53 9.62
CA SER A 32 4.60 -10.44 8.48
C SER A 32 3.65 -11.57 8.81
N TYR A 33 2.86 -11.98 7.82
CA TYR A 33 2.03 -13.17 7.92
C TYR A 33 2.87 -14.45 8.01
N LYS A 34 2.52 -15.35 8.93
CA LYS A 34 3.18 -16.64 9.14
C LYS A 34 2.68 -17.71 8.18
N PRO A 35 3.52 -18.70 7.82
CA PRO A 35 3.16 -19.75 6.85
C PRO A 35 2.12 -20.76 7.37
N GLY A 36 1.88 -20.83 8.69
CA GLY A 36 1.20 -21.95 9.35
C GLY A 36 -0.21 -22.30 8.86
N ARG A 37 -0.92 -21.36 8.22
CA ARG A 37 -2.32 -21.53 7.78
C ARG A 37 -2.51 -21.57 6.26
N HIS A 38 -1.43 -21.46 5.48
CA HIS A 38 -1.53 -21.36 4.02
C HIS A 38 -2.22 -22.57 3.38
N LYS A 39 -1.94 -23.78 3.89
CA LYS A 39 -2.54 -25.01 3.39
C LYS A 39 -4.06 -25.00 3.57
N GLN A 40 -4.54 -24.70 4.78
CA GLN A 40 -5.97 -24.65 5.09
C GLN A 40 -6.69 -23.59 4.24
N ILE A 41 -6.07 -22.43 4.06
CA ILE A 41 -6.59 -21.37 3.18
C ILE A 41 -6.69 -21.85 1.73
N ALA A 42 -5.63 -22.46 1.19
CA ALA A 42 -5.61 -22.94 -0.18
C ALA A 42 -6.65 -24.05 -0.45
N GLU A 43 -6.97 -24.84 0.57
CA GLU A 43 -7.96 -25.93 0.49
C GLU A 43 -9.41 -25.45 0.62
N SER A 44 -9.66 -24.21 1.07
CA SER A 44 -11.01 -23.64 1.22
C SER A 44 -11.79 -23.59 -0.09
N ALA A 45 -13.12 -23.64 0.00
CA ALA A 45 -14.00 -23.52 -1.17
C ALA A 45 -13.79 -22.19 -1.90
N PHE A 46 -13.63 -21.11 -1.14
CA PHE A 46 -13.35 -19.77 -1.66
C PHE A 46 -12.10 -19.76 -2.55
N MET A 47 -10.96 -20.26 -2.05
CA MET A 47 -9.71 -20.23 -2.82
C MET A 47 -9.74 -21.16 -4.04
N LYS A 48 -10.41 -22.31 -3.95
CA LYS A 48 -10.63 -23.20 -5.11
C LYS A 48 -11.42 -22.50 -6.21
N LYS A 49 -12.50 -21.79 -5.88
CA LYS A 49 -13.30 -21.01 -6.84
C LYS A 49 -12.52 -19.85 -7.45
N ARG A 50 -11.75 -19.13 -6.63
CA ARG A 50 -10.83 -18.08 -7.12
C ARG A 50 -9.80 -18.65 -8.10
N GLY A 51 -9.25 -19.83 -7.83
CA GLY A 51 -8.34 -20.53 -8.73
C GLY A 51 -8.97 -20.94 -10.07
N MET A 52 -10.31 -21.11 -10.11
CA MET A 52 -11.08 -21.35 -11.34
C MET A 52 -11.51 -20.06 -12.05
N GLY A 53 -11.12 -18.88 -11.55
CA GLY A 53 -11.44 -17.59 -12.16
C GLY A 53 -12.76 -16.96 -11.72
N VAL A 54 -13.50 -17.56 -10.79
CA VAL A 54 -14.76 -17.00 -10.25
C VAL A 54 -14.47 -15.72 -9.46
N SER A 55 -15.19 -14.63 -9.71
CA SER A 55 -14.98 -13.36 -8.99
C SER A 55 -15.29 -13.52 -7.49
N PRO A 56 -14.58 -12.83 -6.56
CA PRO A 56 -14.92 -12.87 -5.14
C PRO A 56 -16.37 -12.45 -4.85
N THR A 57 -16.92 -11.54 -5.67
CA THR A 57 -18.29 -11.02 -5.54
C THR A 57 -19.38 -12.01 -5.95
N GLU A 58 -19.00 -13.12 -6.59
CA GLU A 58 -19.91 -14.18 -7.05
C GLU A 58 -19.83 -15.43 -6.15
N ILE A 59 -18.90 -15.45 -5.20
CA ILE A 59 -18.73 -16.55 -4.25
C ILE A 59 -19.71 -16.35 -3.09
N PRO A 60 -20.47 -17.39 -2.68
CA PRO A 60 -21.40 -17.28 -1.56
C PRO A 60 -20.72 -16.78 -0.28
N ASP A 61 -21.38 -15.87 0.43
CA ASP A 61 -20.87 -15.28 1.68
C ASP A 61 -20.37 -16.32 2.68
N LYS A 62 -21.07 -17.44 2.82
CA LYS A 62 -20.68 -18.52 3.74
C LYS A 62 -19.26 -19.05 3.46
N GLU A 63 -18.88 -19.15 2.19
CA GLU A 63 -17.54 -19.62 1.81
C GLU A 63 -16.48 -18.52 1.96
N ALA A 64 -16.85 -17.26 1.71
CA ALA A 64 -15.99 -16.11 2.02
C ALA A 64 -15.72 -15.99 3.52
N TRP A 65 -16.72 -16.24 4.37
CA TRP A 65 -16.56 -16.23 5.82
C TRP A 65 -15.74 -17.42 6.34
N GLU A 66 -15.78 -18.59 5.68
CA GLU A 66 -14.94 -19.73 6.03
C GLU A 66 -13.45 -19.35 6.04
N ILE A 67 -12.95 -18.71 4.97
CA ILE A 67 -11.54 -18.28 4.89
C ILE A 67 -11.22 -17.17 5.90
N VAL A 68 -12.13 -16.22 6.13
CA VAL A 68 -11.94 -15.16 7.13
C VAL A 68 -11.75 -15.76 8.51
N ASN A 69 -12.58 -16.73 8.90
CA ASN A 69 -12.56 -17.33 10.22
C ASN A 69 -11.28 -18.15 10.49
N ILE A 70 -10.63 -18.73 9.46
CA ILE A 70 -9.32 -19.39 9.60
C ILE A 70 -8.27 -18.45 10.23
N ILE A 71 -8.32 -17.16 9.87
CA ILE A 71 -7.41 -16.14 10.40
C ILE A 71 -8.00 -15.47 11.64
N TRP A 72 -9.30 -15.17 11.64
CA TRP A 72 -9.96 -14.42 12.71
C TRP A 72 -9.96 -15.15 14.06
N ASP A 73 -10.17 -16.47 14.03
CA ASP A 73 -10.27 -17.30 15.23
C ASP A 73 -8.92 -17.82 15.71
N ALA A 74 -7.84 -17.49 15.00
CA ALA A 74 -6.50 -17.95 15.31
C ALA A 74 -5.83 -17.09 16.39
N PRO A 75 -4.97 -17.67 17.24
CA PRO A 75 -4.09 -16.89 18.09
C PRO A 75 -3.20 -15.96 17.25
N GLU A 76 -3.05 -14.70 17.68
CA GLU A 76 -2.28 -13.68 16.97
C GLU A 76 -0.84 -14.15 16.68
N ASP A 77 -0.21 -14.77 17.68
CA ASP A 77 1.15 -15.27 17.61
C ASP A 77 1.30 -16.46 16.66
N GLU A 78 0.22 -17.10 16.21
CA GLU A 78 0.28 -18.10 15.14
C GLU A 78 0.01 -17.51 13.75
N VAL A 79 -0.51 -16.29 13.66
CA VAL A 79 -0.83 -15.60 12.41
C VAL A 79 0.27 -14.62 12.01
N LEU A 80 0.83 -13.89 12.98
CA LEU A 80 1.76 -12.80 12.73
C LEU A 80 3.12 -13.07 13.36
N SER A 81 4.18 -12.73 12.62
CA SER A 81 5.51 -12.49 13.19
C SER A 81 5.67 -11.00 13.39
N ILE A 82 5.83 -10.58 14.64
CA ILE A 82 6.07 -9.19 15.03
C ILE A 82 7.53 -9.07 15.44
N GLY A 83 8.30 -8.25 14.72
CA GLY A 83 9.71 -8.00 15.03
C GLY A 83 9.91 -7.02 16.19
N GLU A 84 11.16 -6.87 16.60
CA GLU A 84 11.56 -5.79 17.51
C GLU A 84 11.42 -4.42 16.84
N VAL A 85 11.24 -3.38 17.66
CA VAL A 85 11.32 -1.99 17.20
C VAL A 85 12.79 -1.65 16.93
N LYS A 86 13.10 -1.31 15.67
CA LYS A 86 14.46 -0.92 15.24
C LYS A 86 14.44 0.50 14.70
N GLN A 87 15.60 1.16 14.71
CA GLN A 87 15.76 2.42 14.00
C GLN A 87 15.56 2.16 12.50
N TYR A 88 14.85 3.09 11.85
CA TYR A 88 14.53 3.02 10.45
C TYR A 88 14.84 4.36 9.80
N PRO A 89 15.66 4.38 8.73
CA PRO A 89 15.98 5.61 8.03
C PRO A 89 14.71 6.14 7.36
N TRP A 90 14.12 7.17 7.94
CA TRP A 90 12.95 7.86 7.42
C TRP A 90 13.14 9.37 7.58
N GLU A 91 12.79 10.12 6.54
CA GLU A 91 12.87 11.57 6.50
C GLU A 91 11.48 12.15 6.29
N GLU A 92 11.19 13.25 7.00
CA GLU A 92 9.97 14.00 6.78
C GLU A 92 10.16 14.92 5.58
N TYR A 93 9.53 14.56 4.45
CA TYR A 93 9.34 15.50 3.35
C TYR A 93 8.28 16.52 3.78
N GLY A 94 8.67 17.78 3.88
CA GLY A 94 7.76 18.87 4.25
C GLY A 94 6.57 18.99 3.29
N GLU A 95 5.52 19.68 3.73
CA GLU A 95 4.35 19.92 2.89
C GLU A 95 4.66 20.98 1.83
N ILE A 96 4.55 20.60 0.56
CA ILE A 96 4.60 21.53 -0.57
C ILE A 96 3.17 21.95 -0.90
N MET A 97 2.85 23.19 -0.57
CA MET A 97 1.51 23.76 -0.76
C MET A 97 1.47 24.67 -1.98
N GLY A 98 0.35 24.63 -2.71
CA GLY A 98 0.07 25.54 -3.82
C GLY A 98 -0.45 24.83 -5.05
N LEU A 99 -1.21 25.56 -5.85
CA LEU A 99 -1.72 25.14 -7.15
C LEU A 99 -1.39 26.22 -8.18
N ARG A 100 -1.03 25.81 -9.39
CA ARG A 100 -0.92 26.69 -10.56
C ARG A 100 -1.57 26.04 -11.77
N PRO A 101 -2.23 26.81 -12.66
CA PRO A 101 -2.74 26.26 -13.90
C PRO A 101 -1.57 25.80 -14.80
N CYS A 102 -1.77 24.71 -15.54
CA CYS A 102 -0.90 24.34 -16.64
C CYS A 102 -1.06 25.36 -17.79
N ASP A 103 0.05 25.87 -18.32
CA ASP A 103 0.07 26.85 -19.41
C ASP A 103 -0.41 26.28 -20.76
N ASP A 104 -0.73 24.98 -20.84
CA ASP A 104 -1.21 24.30 -22.03
C ASP A 104 -2.68 23.89 -21.91
N CYS A 105 -3.02 23.02 -20.95
CA CYS A 105 -4.38 22.51 -20.78
C CYS A 105 -5.26 23.36 -19.83
N GLY A 106 -4.67 24.27 -19.04
CA GLY A 106 -5.38 25.12 -18.09
C GLY A 106 -5.84 24.45 -16.79
N GLU A 107 -5.63 23.13 -16.62
CA GLU A 107 -5.98 22.43 -15.38
C GLU A 107 -5.09 22.87 -14.21
N MET A 108 -5.65 22.89 -12.99
CA MET A 108 -4.90 23.21 -11.77
C MET A 108 -3.98 22.05 -11.37
N VAL A 109 -2.68 22.33 -11.27
CA VAL A 109 -1.64 21.36 -10.92
C VAL A 109 -1.04 21.74 -9.57
N SER A 110 -0.85 20.76 -8.69
CA SER A 110 -0.06 20.99 -7.46
C SER A 110 1.35 21.36 -7.84
N VAL A 111 1.88 22.41 -7.20
CA VAL A 111 3.23 22.92 -7.50
C VAL A 111 4.32 21.85 -7.26
N ALA A 112 4.04 20.83 -6.46
CA ALA A 112 4.92 19.67 -6.26
C ALA A 112 5.06 18.79 -7.51
N TYR A 113 4.15 18.88 -8.48
CA TYR A 113 4.09 18.06 -9.70
C TYR A 113 4.23 18.90 -10.98
N LEU A 114 4.47 20.20 -10.84
CA LEU A 114 4.54 21.13 -11.97
C LEU A 114 5.93 21.05 -12.62
N GLN A 115 5.96 20.87 -13.93
CA GLN A 115 7.18 20.83 -14.74
C GLN A 115 7.45 22.21 -15.32
N VAL A 116 8.72 22.62 -15.34
CA VAL A 116 9.16 23.86 -15.98
C VAL A 116 9.78 23.52 -17.34
N VAL A 117 9.15 23.97 -18.42
CA VAL A 117 9.63 23.76 -19.80
C VAL A 117 9.89 25.12 -20.42
N GLY A 118 11.16 25.54 -20.40
CA GLY A 118 11.53 26.93 -20.72
C GLY A 118 11.03 27.88 -19.64
N ASP A 119 10.15 28.81 -20.02
CA ASP A 119 9.47 29.76 -19.12
C ASP A 119 8.04 29.33 -18.74
N ARG A 120 7.56 28.21 -19.29
CA ARG A 120 6.20 27.70 -19.08
C ARG A 120 6.10 26.73 -17.91
N HIS A 121 4.99 26.80 -17.21
CA HIS A 121 4.58 25.88 -16.15
C HIS A 121 3.59 24.85 -16.70
N MET A 122 3.97 23.58 -16.72
CA MET A 122 3.24 22.53 -17.42
C MET A 122 2.89 21.40 -16.45
N CYS A 123 1.72 20.75 -16.63
CA CYS A 123 1.49 19.46 -15.99
C CYS A 123 2.40 18.39 -16.62
N ILE A 124 2.66 17.28 -15.91
CA ILE A 124 3.53 16.20 -16.40
C ILE A 124 3.11 15.72 -17.81
N PRO A 125 1.82 15.41 -18.11
CA PRO A 125 1.44 14.98 -19.45
C PRO A 125 1.67 16.00 -20.57
N CYS A 126 1.46 17.30 -20.30
CA CYS A 126 1.67 18.35 -21.30
C CYS A 126 3.14 18.76 -21.46
N SER A 127 4.00 18.37 -20.51
CA SER A 127 5.41 18.76 -20.52
C SER A 127 6.25 18.02 -21.56
N GLY A 128 5.79 16.86 -22.05
CA GLY A 128 6.55 16.00 -22.95
C GLY A 128 7.67 15.20 -22.26
N TYR A 129 7.76 15.26 -20.92
CA TYR A 129 8.54 14.31 -20.14
C TYR A 129 7.71 13.04 -19.90
N ASP A 130 8.34 11.88 -20.02
CA ASP A 130 7.72 10.61 -19.61
C ASP A 130 7.54 10.56 -18.08
N GLU A 131 6.57 9.77 -17.61
CA GLU A 131 6.32 9.51 -16.18
C GLU A 131 7.55 9.01 -15.41
#